data_AF-A0A3M6YGS6-F1
#
_entry.id   AF-A0A3M6YGS6-F1
#
_cell.length_a   1.000
_cell.length_b   1.000
_cell.length_c   1.000
_cell.angle_alpha   90.00
_cell.angle_beta   90.00
_cell.angle_gamma   90.00
#
_symmetry.space_group_name_H-M   'P 1'
#
loop_
_entity.id
_entity.type
_entity.pdbx_description
1 polymer ?
#
loop_
_entity_poly.entity_id
_entity_poly.type
_entity_poly.pdbx_seq_one_letter_code
_entity_poly.pdbx_strand_id
1 'polypeptide(L)'
;MEYLIRFVQQHETFRRPEIESLADLAGYSLEWLSYSDHSPFAILRFNQAGIPDAAVQSVIQRSILCDQIYELWGSVGGSNYDLLRQDITSRTQHLWPQYRTSSFRFTVDSYHGKLSLAEQRDLIESFDFMSFEGPVRMKTPDQHFTIFEDYELDAKHPYHLYFGRLIGEGGRKAINLYNLKKRSYIATTSMDAELSLITANLTQAGPGKLAYDPFMGTGSFPLACAHFGAVVFGSDLDGRSIRGKGSRSVRNNFHQYHTAHRYLGGFIADLTNSPLRTSTIPSSPPRPDPAPTNTITTDQTQNKKHPPLQPPLDAILCDPPYGVREGLKVLGSTRAHLHEVVHLADGTPAHLQANYLPPKRPYSLVRMLEDILEFAAERLGEGGGRLGLWMPVAGAAVGGAEEREEKGEEGESQETPPPPHPSHPRPGVEEEARLSDPATFNPPPPPAPAPAGAATPTPTADSSPVADPPKALPPHPVDQAEQESQPSPEEEEEEEEEEIIPIPTHPALRLTHTSQQDFNKWSRRLLIYVRLPEDEVPQEELVEFRRRRAEREARERAEMVWERDRDWKERERERGCERREGGGESKEGRAGEGQEYREREGKRKGKKKGGTADELNAFRKRYFQGFREV
;
A
#
# COMPACT_ATOMS: atom_id res chain seq x y z
N MET A 1 -0.70 26.14 -16.17
CA MET A 1 -0.21 25.10 -17.08
C MET A 1 -0.82 23.78 -16.67
N GLU A 2 -1.12 22.91 -17.62
CA GLU A 2 -1.66 21.55 -17.38
C GLU A 2 -0.52 20.54 -17.44
N TYR A 3 -0.65 19.45 -16.70
CA TYR A 3 0.32 18.37 -16.65
C TYR A 3 -0.35 17.04 -16.96
N LEU A 4 0.33 16.21 -17.75
CA LEU A 4 -0.06 14.85 -18.05
C LEU A 4 0.75 13.92 -17.14
N ILE A 5 0.08 13.08 -16.35
CA ILE A 5 0.72 11.95 -15.68
C ILE A 5 0.53 10.70 -16.54
N ARG A 6 1.63 9.96 -16.71
CA ARG A 6 1.63 8.57 -17.14
C ARG A 6 1.79 7.68 -15.90
N PHE A 7 0.72 7.01 -15.52
CA PHE A 7 0.70 6.03 -14.42
C PHE A 7 1.09 4.64 -14.90
N VAL A 8 1.51 3.78 -13.96
CA VAL A 8 1.48 2.34 -14.19
C VAL A 8 0.05 1.80 -14.02
N GLN A 9 -0.26 0.72 -14.73
CA GLN A 9 -1.57 0.04 -14.67
C GLN A 9 -1.55 -1.04 -13.60
N GLN A 10 -1.38 -0.59 -12.36
CA GLN A 10 -1.42 -1.39 -11.14
C GLN A 10 -1.92 -0.51 -10.00
N HIS A 11 -2.70 -1.09 -9.09
CA HIS A 11 -3.17 -0.41 -7.87
C HIS A 11 -3.91 0.88 -8.19
N GLU A 12 -4.86 0.79 -9.11
CA GLU A 12 -5.58 1.91 -9.71
C GLU A 12 -6.19 2.84 -8.65
N THR A 13 -6.82 2.23 -7.63
CA THR A 13 -7.42 2.91 -6.47
C THR A 13 -6.43 3.65 -5.57
N PHE A 14 -5.12 3.47 -5.75
CA PHE A 14 -4.05 4.12 -4.99
C PHE A 14 -3.41 5.30 -5.76
N ARG A 15 -3.63 5.41 -7.07
CA ARG A 15 -2.94 6.39 -7.93
C ARG A 15 -3.25 7.83 -7.52
N ARG A 16 -4.53 8.21 -7.47
CA ARG A 16 -4.94 9.55 -7.04
C ARG A 16 -4.52 9.84 -5.59
N PRO A 17 -4.85 8.96 -4.61
CA PRO A 17 -4.41 9.16 -3.23
C PRO A 17 -2.91 9.41 -3.08
N GLU A 18 -2.08 8.67 -3.83
CA GLU A 18 -0.63 8.85 -3.74
C GLU A 18 -0.23 10.24 -4.22
N ILE A 19 -0.68 10.66 -5.40
CA ILE A 19 -0.33 11.97 -5.96
C ILE A 19 -0.86 13.12 -5.11
N GLU A 20 -2.09 13.02 -4.61
CA GLU A 20 -2.69 14.01 -3.70
C GLU A 20 -1.89 14.11 -2.39
N SER A 21 -1.51 12.97 -1.80
CA SER A 21 -0.69 12.96 -0.58
C SER A 21 0.73 13.51 -0.79
N LEU A 22 1.32 13.28 -1.96
CA LEU A 22 2.63 13.80 -2.33
C LEU A 22 2.62 15.31 -2.57
N ALA A 23 1.58 15.82 -3.23
CA ALA A 23 1.40 17.25 -3.41
C ALA A 23 1.22 17.95 -2.06
N ASP A 24 0.37 17.40 -1.19
CA ASP A 24 0.15 17.92 0.16
C ASP A 24 1.46 17.93 0.99
N LEU A 25 2.25 16.85 0.96
CA LEU A 25 3.55 16.82 1.65
C LEU A 25 4.51 17.91 1.15
N ALA A 26 4.50 18.18 -0.15
CA ALA A 26 5.33 19.21 -0.76
C ALA A 26 4.76 20.63 -0.58
N GLY A 27 3.58 20.78 0.03
CA GLY A 27 2.92 22.06 0.27
C GLY A 27 2.20 22.62 -0.96
N TYR A 28 1.82 21.77 -1.92
CA TYR A 28 1.10 22.13 -3.13
C TYR A 28 -0.32 21.59 -3.12
N SER A 29 -1.18 22.21 -3.90
CA SER A 29 -2.55 21.75 -4.13
C SER A 29 -2.78 21.61 -5.63
N LEU A 30 -3.57 20.61 -5.99
CA LEU A 30 -3.83 20.25 -7.37
C LEU A 30 -5.32 20.05 -7.62
N GLU A 31 -5.68 20.13 -8.89
CA GLU A 31 -6.99 19.89 -9.46
C GLU A 31 -6.84 18.80 -10.52
N TRP A 32 -7.68 17.77 -10.46
CA TRP A 32 -7.77 16.75 -11.52
C TRP A 32 -8.68 17.26 -12.63
N LEU A 33 -8.16 17.37 -13.84
CA LEU A 33 -8.91 17.77 -15.03
C LEU A 33 -9.43 16.56 -15.80
N SER A 34 -8.68 15.45 -15.77
CA SER A 34 -9.09 14.16 -16.33
C SER A 34 -8.42 13.03 -15.54
N TYR A 35 -9.19 12.00 -15.21
CA TYR A 35 -8.70 10.78 -14.60
C TYR A 35 -9.66 9.64 -14.94
N SER A 36 -9.10 8.47 -15.27
CA SER A 36 -9.86 7.25 -15.49
C SER A 36 -9.11 6.10 -14.85
N ASP A 37 -9.83 5.14 -14.26
CA ASP A 37 -9.16 3.96 -13.75
C ASP A 37 -8.64 3.03 -14.87
N HIS A 38 -9.16 3.21 -16.09
CA HIS A 38 -8.95 2.33 -17.22
C HIS A 38 -7.88 2.86 -18.19
N SER A 39 -7.55 4.15 -18.08
CA SER A 39 -6.44 4.77 -18.81
C SER A 39 -5.26 4.99 -17.87
N PRO A 40 -4.01 4.81 -18.34
CA PRO A 40 -2.85 5.20 -17.56
C PRO A 40 -2.61 6.71 -17.59
N PHE A 41 -3.35 7.46 -18.40
CA PHE A 41 -3.17 8.89 -18.56
C PHE A 41 -4.14 9.65 -17.66
N ALA A 42 -3.61 10.66 -16.98
CA ALA A 42 -4.41 11.61 -16.22
C ALA A 42 -3.90 13.02 -16.45
N ILE A 43 -4.80 13.99 -16.44
CA ILE A 43 -4.47 15.40 -16.57
C ILE A 43 -4.77 16.09 -15.25
N LEU A 44 -3.80 16.84 -14.75
CA LEU A 44 -3.95 17.66 -13.57
C LEU A 44 -3.41 19.08 -13.79
N ARG A 45 -3.77 19.96 -12.86
CA ARG A 45 -3.26 21.32 -12.77
C ARG A 45 -2.89 21.62 -11.32
N PHE A 46 -1.74 22.25 -11.12
CA PHE A 46 -1.39 22.81 -9.81
C PHE A 46 -2.07 24.17 -9.66
N ASN A 47 -2.63 24.43 -8.48
CA ASN A 47 -3.36 25.68 -8.20
C ASN A 47 -2.40 26.88 -8.04
N GLN A 48 -1.12 26.61 -7.77
CA GLN A 48 -0.09 27.62 -7.65
C GLN A 48 0.27 28.19 -9.02
N ALA A 49 0.07 29.49 -9.20
CA ALA A 49 0.45 30.19 -10.42
C ALA A 49 1.97 30.15 -10.61
N GLY A 50 2.42 29.72 -11.80
CA GLY A 50 3.83 29.70 -12.17
C GLY A 50 4.69 28.70 -11.37
N ILE A 51 4.12 27.54 -10.98
CA ILE A 51 4.87 26.49 -10.30
C ILE A 51 6.12 26.08 -11.12
N PRO A 52 7.33 26.11 -10.55
CA PRO A 52 8.55 25.71 -11.26
C PRO A 52 8.60 24.20 -11.54
N ASP A 53 9.27 23.80 -12.63
CA ASP A 53 9.51 22.38 -12.95
C ASP A 53 10.10 21.59 -11.78
N ALA A 54 11.08 22.18 -11.07
CA ALA A 54 11.71 21.56 -9.90
C ALA A 54 10.72 21.27 -8.76
N ALA A 55 9.68 22.09 -8.60
CA ALA A 55 8.64 21.85 -7.60
C ALA A 55 7.76 20.66 -8.01
N VAL A 56 7.33 20.60 -9.27
CA VAL A 56 6.57 19.46 -9.81
C VAL A 56 7.37 18.17 -9.74
N GLN A 57 8.66 18.22 -10.08
CA GLN A 57 9.61 17.10 -9.89
C GLN A 57 9.65 16.67 -8.43
N SER A 58 9.75 17.62 -7.49
CA SER A 58 9.83 17.29 -6.05
C SER A 58 8.59 16.58 -5.51
N VAL A 59 7.41 16.84 -6.10
CA VAL A 59 6.15 16.15 -5.77
C VAL A 59 6.21 14.69 -6.21
N ILE A 60 6.56 14.45 -7.48
CA ILE A 60 6.45 13.12 -8.09
C ILE A 60 7.68 12.23 -7.92
N GLN A 61 8.86 12.79 -7.59
CA GLN A 61 10.15 12.06 -7.55
C GLN A 61 10.15 10.80 -6.68
N ARG A 62 9.22 10.73 -5.71
CA ARG A 62 9.08 9.60 -4.79
C ARG A 62 7.80 8.79 -4.99
N SER A 63 6.96 9.16 -5.96
CA SER A 63 5.76 8.40 -6.31
C SER A 63 6.15 7.01 -6.78
N ILE A 64 5.39 6.01 -6.33
CA ILE A 64 5.55 4.65 -6.76
C ILE A 64 4.61 4.37 -7.93
N LEU A 65 3.46 5.02 -8.07
CA LEU A 65 2.49 4.69 -9.11
C LEU A 65 2.57 5.59 -10.34
N CYS A 66 3.09 6.82 -10.22
CA CYS A 66 3.44 7.63 -11.37
C CYS A 66 4.73 7.10 -11.98
N ASP A 67 4.69 6.77 -13.27
CA ASP A 67 5.88 6.47 -14.04
C ASP A 67 6.60 7.78 -14.39
N GLN A 68 5.89 8.70 -15.05
CA GLN A 68 6.41 10.00 -15.48
C GLN A 68 5.32 11.08 -15.44
N ILE A 69 5.74 12.34 -15.28
CA ILE A 69 4.88 13.52 -15.43
C ILE A 69 5.45 14.47 -16.48
N TYR A 70 4.57 15.04 -17.29
CA TYR A 70 4.89 15.90 -18.42
C TYR A 70 4.12 17.21 -18.31
N GLU A 71 4.74 18.30 -18.75
CA GLU A 71 4.04 19.52 -19.08
C GLU A 71 3.27 19.28 -20.38
N LEU A 72 1.93 19.43 -20.32
CA LEU A 72 1.04 19.06 -21.43
C LEU A 72 1.04 20.16 -22.50
N TRP A 73 1.57 19.83 -23.67
CA TRP A 73 1.72 20.77 -24.79
C TRP A 73 0.62 20.60 -25.83
N GLY A 74 0.06 19.41 -25.99
CA GLY A 74 -1.11 19.16 -26.84
C GLY A 74 -1.94 17.97 -26.38
N SER A 75 -3.24 18.02 -26.62
CA SER A 75 -4.21 16.97 -26.29
C SER A 75 -5.42 17.04 -27.21
N VAL A 76 -5.63 16.00 -28.01
CA VAL A 76 -6.80 15.91 -28.91
C VAL A 76 -7.45 14.53 -28.81
N GLY A 77 -8.78 14.52 -28.84
CA GLY A 77 -9.54 13.29 -29.02
C GLY A 77 -9.44 12.78 -30.47
N GLY A 78 -9.48 11.47 -30.63
CA GLY A 78 -9.28 10.75 -31.88
C GLY A 78 -7.81 10.58 -32.27
N SER A 79 -7.58 10.20 -33.52
CA SER A 79 -6.28 9.79 -34.06
C SER A 79 -5.68 10.78 -35.07
N ASN A 80 -6.18 12.02 -35.12
CA ASN A 80 -5.77 13.00 -36.12
C ASN A 80 -4.56 13.82 -35.66
N TYR A 81 -3.40 13.49 -36.21
CA TYR A 81 -2.14 14.18 -35.94
C TYR A 81 -2.08 15.64 -36.43
N ASP A 82 -2.85 16.03 -37.46
CA ASP A 82 -2.94 17.44 -37.86
C ASP A 82 -3.64 18.29 -36.81
N LEU A 83 -4.69 17.75 -36.17
CA LEU A 83 -5.35 18.43 -35.06
C LEU A 83 -4.43 18.56 -33.86
N LEU A 84 -3.65 17.51 -33.57
CA LEU A 84 -2.63 17.57 -32.51
C LEU A 84 -1.60 18.66 -32.79
N ARG A 85 -1.08 18.74 -34.02
CA ARG A 85 -0.12 19.80 -34.43
C ARG A 85 -0.71 21.21 -34.24
N GLN A 86 -1.97 21.41 -34.61
CA GLN A 86 -2.66 22.68 -34.44
C GLN A 86 -2.79 23.05 -32.95
N ASP A 87 -3.19 22.10 -32.11
CA ASP A 87 -3.33 22.30 -30.67
C ASP A 87 -1.96 22.63 -30.03
N ILE A 88 -0.91 21.86 -30.33
CA ILE A 88 0.46 22.11 -29.84
C ILE A 88 0.94 23.52 -30.21
N THR A 89 0.75 23.91 -31.48
CA THR A 89 1.15 25.23 -31.98
C THR A 89 0.41 26.33 -31.23
N SER A 90 -0.91 26.21 -31.11
CA SER A 90 -1.74 27.21 -30.42
C SER A 90 -1.37 27.37 -28.94
N ARG A 91 -1.06 26.27 -28.26
CA ARG A 91 -0.76 26.23 -26.82
C ARG A 91 0.66 26.68 -26.50
N THR A 92 1.65 26.32 -27.32
CA THR A 92 3.05 26.33 -26.88
C THR A 92 4.05 27.00 -27.82
N GLN A 93 3.65 27.51 -28.98
CA GLN A 93 4.58 28.16 -29.93
C GLN A 93 5.41 29.29 -29.29
N HIS A 94 4.82 30.01 -28.33
CA HIS A 94 5.50 31.08 -27.59
C HIS A 94 6.62 30.56 -26.65
N LEU A 95 6.64 29.27 -26.31
CA LEU A 95 7.65 28.63 -25.46
C LEU A 95 8.83 28.08 -26.28
N TRP A 96 8.63 27.73 -27.55
CA TRP A 96 9.64 27.07 -28.38
C TRP A 96 10.98 27.82 -28.47
N PRO A 97 11.03 29.17 -28.53
CA PRO A 97 12.31 29.90 -28.54
C PRO A 97 13.21 29.60 -27.32
N GLN A 98 12.63 29.21 -26.18
CA GLN A 98 13.38 28.89 -24.96
C GLN A 98 14.15 27.58 -25.09
N TYR A 99 13.70 26.67 -25.97
CA TYR A 99 14.25 25.33 -26.14
C TYR A 99 14.93 25.12 -27.49
N ARG A 100 14.92 26.13 -28.38
CA ARG A 100 15.38 26.02 -29.77
C ARG A 100 16.76 25.38 -29.90
N THR A 101 17.71 25.74 -29.05
CA THR A 101 19.09 25.25 -29.11
C THR A 101 19.43 24.18 -28.07
N SER A 102 18.48 23.79 -27.23
CA SER A 102 18.66 22.75 -26.21
C SER A 102 18.87 21.40 -26.87
N SER A 103 19.69 20.53 -26.27
CA SER A 103 19.75 19.14 -26.74
C SER A 103 18.43 18.44 -26.44
N PHE A 104 17.91 17.66 -27.38
CA PHE A 104 16.57 17.08 -27.24
C PHE A 104 16.47 15.63 -27.72
N ARG A 105 15.40 14.96 -27.29
CA ARG A 105 14.93 13.70 -27.89
C ARG A 105 13.41 13.68 -27.97
N PHE A 106 12.91 12.91 -28.92
CA PHE A 106 11.50 12.52 -29.00
C PHE A 106 11.37 11.03 -28.73
N THR A 107 10.27 10.63 -28.11
CA THR A 107 9.84 9.25 -27.98
C THR A 107 8.36 9.11 -28.28
N VAL A 108 7.92 7.89 -28.56
CA VAL A 108 6.51 7.56 -28.72
C VAL A 108 6.13 6.55 -27.64
N ASP A 109 5.07 6.81 -26.89
CA ASP A 109 4.44 5.88 -25.94
C ASP A 109 3.03 5.55 -26.46
N SER A 110 2.89 4.33 -26.97
CA SER A 110 1.63 3.81 -27.50
C SER A 110 1.07 2.80 -26.52
N TYR A 111 0.06 3.19 -25.75
CA TYR A 111 -0.61 2.32 -24.79
C TYR A 111 -1.68 1.49 -25.49
N HIS A 112 -1.66 0.17 -25.30
CA HIS A 112 -2.46 -0.84 -26.02
C HIS A 112 -2.28 -0.90 -27.55
N GLY A 113 -1.69 0.11 -28.18
CA GLY A 113 -1.27 0.06 -29.58
C GLY A 113 0.15 -0.46 -29.76
N LYS A 114 0.54 -0.63 -31.02
CA LYS A 114 1.92 -0.95 -31.39
C LYS A 114 2.29 -0.27 -32.70
N LEU A 115 3.31 0.59 -32.64
CA LEU A 115 3.97 1.15 -33.82
C LEU A 115 5.32 0.47 -34.04
N SER A 116 5.63 0.16 -35.30
CA SER A 116 6.97 -0.24 -35.71
C SER A 116 7.98 0.90 -35.55
N LEU A 117 9.28 0.57 -35.50
CA LEU A 117 10.33 1.58 -35.40
C LEU A 117 10.35 2.56 -36.60
N ALA A 118 9.96 2.09 -37.79
CA ALA A 118 9.85 2.93 -38.97
C ALA A 118 8.70 3.93 -38.80
N GLU A 119 7.52 3.47 -38.38
CA GLU A 119 6.36 4.33 -38.13
C GLU A 119 6.63 5.34 -37.00
N GLN A 120 7.29 4.92 -35.91
CA GLN A 120 7.68 5.83 -34.84
C GLN A 120 8.64 6.92 -35.33
N ARG A 121 9.61 6.57 -36.19
CA ARG A 121 10.54 7.55 -36.77
C ARG A 121 9.79 8.53 -37.66
N ASP A 122 8.98 8.02 -38.59
CA ASP A 122 8.23 8.86 -39.53
C ASP A 122 7.25 9.78 -38.79
N LEU A 123 6.64 9.30 -37.70
CA LEU A 123 5.82 10.11 -36.80
C LEU A 123 6.65 11.20 -36.11
N ILE A 124 7.81 10.88 -35.54
CA ILE A 124 8.69 11.87 -34.91
C ILE A 124 9.15 12.92 -35.92
N GLU A 125 9.51 12.51 -37.15
CA GLU A 125 9.92 13.43 -38.23
C GLU A 125 8.79 14.41 -38.61
N SER A 126 7.52 14.01 -38.46
CA SER A 126 6.36 14.89 -38.70
C SER A 126 6.22 16.05 -37.71
N PHE A 127 7.07 16.13 -36.68
CA PHE A 127 7.14 17.24 -35.71
C PHE A 127 8.20 18.29 -36.05
N ASP A 128 8.79 18.24 -37.25
CA ASP A 128 9.78 19.22 -37.74
C ASP A 128 9.31 20.69 -37.70
N PHE A 129 8.00 20.93 -37.75
CA PHE A 129 7.36 22.25 -37.67
C PHE A 129 7.75 23.05 -36.41
N MET A 130 8.16 22.36 -35.34
CA MET A 130 8.64 22.99 -34.10
C MET A 130 9.99 23.69 -34.28
N SER A 131 10.75 23.34 -35.33
CA SER A 131 12.01 23.98 -35.74
C SER A 131 13.05 24.06 -34.62
N PHE A 132 13.22 22.98 -33.85
CA PHE A 132 14.32 22.85 -32.89
C PHE A 132 15.64 22.56 -33.62
N GLU A 133 16.67 23.33 -33.28
CA GLU A 133 17.98 23.35 -33.95
C GLU A 133 19.09 22.74 -33.07
N GLY A 134 18.79 22.46 -31.81
CA GLY A 134 19.73 21.84 -30.88
C GLY A 134 20.08 20.39 -31.25
N PRO A 135 21.15 19.83 -30.65
CA PRO A 135 21.61 18.49 -31.02
C PRO A 135 20.66 17.40 -30.47
N VAL A 136 20.32 16.42 -31.30
CA VAL A 136 19.56 15.24 -30.86
C VAL A 136 20.43 14.35 -29.97
N ARG A 137 19.99 14.09 -28.72
CA ARG A 137 20.70 13.25 -27.74
C ARG A 137 19.80 12.17 -27.17
N MET A 138 20.09 10.90 -27.49
CA MET A 138 19.29 9.78 -27.01
C MET A 138 19.44 9.48 -25.51
N LYS A 139 20.58 9.84 -24.93
CA LYS A 139 20.90 9.68 -23.50
C LYS A 139 21.08 11.08 -22.89
N THR A 140 20.43 11.31 -21.75
CA THR A 140 20.53 12.55 -20.96
C THR A 140 20.40 13.82 -21.83
N PRO A 141 19.30 13.99 -22.60
CA PRO A 141 19.03 15.26 -23.28
C PRO A 141 18.65 16.35 -22.28
N ASP A 142 18.76 17.60 -22.68
CA ASP A 142 18.21 18.72 -21.89
C ASP A 142 16.68 18.72 -21.91
N GLN A 143 16.09 18.35 -23.05
CA GLN A 143 14.63 18.25 -23.23
C GLN A 143 14.21 16.88 -23.77
N HIS A 144 13.18 16.30 -23.18
CA HIS A 144 12.60 15.05 -23.66
C HIS A 144 11.11 15.28 -23.94
N PHE A 145 10.74 15.17 -25.21
CA PHE A 145 9.37 15.25 -25.67
C PHE A 145 8.81 13.85 -25.95
N THR A 146 7.54 13.64 -25.62
CA THR A 146 6.88 12.36 -25.86
C THR A 146 5.54 12.58 -26.56
N ILE A 147 5.31 11.79 -27.60
CA ILE A 147 4.03 11.66 -28.30
C ILE A 147 3.34 10.44 -27.70
N PHE A 148 2.11 10.61 -27.24
CA PHE A 148 1.34 9.53 -26.63
C PHE A 148 0.17 9.17 -27.52
N GLU A 149 -0.05 7.87 -27.68
CA GLU A 149 -1.24 7.31 -28.28
C GLU A 149 -1.95 6.46 -27.23
N ASP A 150 -3.21 6.79 -26.94
CA ASP A 150 -4.07 6.00 -26.06
C ASP A 150 -5.09 5.22 -26.92
N TYR A 151 -5.02 3.90 -26.87
CA TYR A 151 -5.89 3.01 -27.61
C TYR A 151 -6.86 2.31 -26.66
N GLU A 152 -8.10 2.12 -27.13
CA GLU A 152 -8.94 1.07 -26.58
C GLU A 152 -8.30 -0.29 -26.89
N LEU A 153 -8.58 -1.30 -26.05
CA LEU A 153 -8.06 -2.64 -26.28
C LEU A 153 -8.49 -3.15 -27.67
N ASP A 154 -7.54 -3.69 -28.43
CA ASP A 154 -7.73 -4.21 -29.80
C ASP A 154 -8.18 -3.17 -30.85
N ALA A 155 -8.21 -1.87 -30.52
CA ALA A 155 -8.53 -0.83 -31.48
C ALA A 155 -7.40 -0.60 -32.49
N LYS A 156 -7.78 -0.31 -33.74
CA LYS A 156 -6.81 -0.01 -34.82
C LYS A 156 -6.23 1.39 -34.74
N HIS A 157 -6.95 2.33 -34.14
CA HIS A 157 -6.59 3.73 -34.08
C HIS A 157 -6.72 4.21 -32.64
N PRO A 158 -5.85 5.14 -32.19
CA PRO A 158 -5.97 5.70 -30.87
C PRO A 158 -7.25 6.54 -30.78
N TYR A 159 -7.88 6.51 -29.61
CA TYR A 159 -9.03 7.36 -29.32
C TYR A 159 -8.59 8.69 -28.71
N HIS A 160 -7.32 8.83 -28.31
CA HIS A 160 -6.76 10.07 -27.82
C HIS A 160 -5.27 10.18 -28.12
N LEU A 161 -4.81 11.38 -28.45
CA LEU A 161 -3.41 11.72 -28.66
C LEU A 161 -2.96 12.81 -27.69
N TYR A 162 -1.76 12.66 -27.13
CA TYR A 162 -1.13 13.69 -26.30
C TYR A 162 0.27 14.01 -26.77
N PHE A 163 0.74 15.22 -26.44
CA PHE A 163 2.13 15.61 -26.59
C PHE A 163 2.60 16.34 -25.34
N GLY A 164 3.72 15.91 -24.78
CA GLY A 164 4.22 16.44 -23.51
C GLY A 164 5.73 16.58 -23.45
N ARG A 165 6.20 17.59 -22.71
CA ARG A 165 7.61 17.78 -22.33
C ARG A 165 7.83 17.15 -20.95
N LEU A 166 8.77 16.21 -20.85
CA LEU A 166 9.06 15.51 -19.59
C LEU A 166 9.49 16.50 -18.51
N ILE A 167 8.81 16.43 -17.37
CA ILE A 167 9.17 17.19 -16.18
C ILE A 167 9.91 16.30 -15.21
N GLY A 168 9.44 15.08 -14.93
CA GLY A 168 10.15 14.17 -14.05
C GLY A 168 9.65 12.73 -14.08
N GLU A 169 10.43 11.86 -13.46
CA GLU A 169 10.15 10.43 -13.31
C GLU A 169 9.80 10.10 -11.85
N GLY A 170 8.93 9.11 -11.65
CA GLY A 170 8.61 8.57 -10.33
C GLY A 170 9.75 7.78 -9.69
N GLY A 171 9.59 7.49 -8.40
CA GLY A 171 10.54 6.80 -7.52
C GLY A 171 10.51 5.27 -7.61
N ARG A 172 9.91 4.67 -8.65
CA ARG A 172 9.68 3.20 -8.77
C ARG A 172 10.91 2.32 -8.63
N LYS A 173 12.11 2.86 -8.87
CA LYS A 173 13.40 2.16 -8.65
C LYS A 173 13.53 1.63 -7.21
N ALA A 174 12.86 2.26 -6.23
CA ALA A 174 12.84 1.82 -4.83
C ALA A 174 12.21 0.43 -4.64
N ILE A 175 11.21 0.03 -5.44
CA ILE A 175 10.58 -1.30 -5.33
C ILE A 175 11.63 -2.40 -5.51
N ASN A 176 12.51 -2.25 -6.51
CA ASN A 176 13.56 -3.21 -6.85
C ASN A 176 14.68 -3.27 -5.80
N LEU A 177 14.91 -2.16 -5.09
CA LEU A 177 15.86 -2.08 -3.97
C LEU A 177 15.33 -2.87 -2.76
N TYR A 178 14.06 -2.68 -2.41
CA TYR A 178 13.44 -3.29 -1.22
C TYR A 178 12.77 -4.64 -1.45
N ASN A 179 12.88 -5.19 -2.67
CA ASN A 179 12.33 -6.47 -3.07
C ASN A 179 12.64 -7.58 -2.03
N LEU A 180 11.59 -8.26 -1.57
CA LEU A 180 11.70 -9.27 -0.50
C LEU A 180 12.65 -10.42 -0.84
N LYS A 181 12.81 -10.79 -2.12
CA LYS A 181 13.75 -11.84 -2.54
C LYS A 181 15.21 -11.46 -2.28
N LYS A 182 15.53 -10.17 -2.17
CA LYS A 182 16.88 -9.65 -1.93
C LYS A 182 17.11 -9.25 -0.46
N ARG A 183 16.05 -9.25 0.38
CA ARG A 183 16.12 -8.80 1.77
C ARG A 183 16.72 -9.89 2.66
N SER A 184 17.69 -9.53 3.50
CA SER A 184 18.41 -10.49 4.35
C SER A 184 17.53 -11.20 5.37
N TYR A 185 16.48 -10.52 5.85
CA TYR A 185 15.56 -11.06 6.83
C TYR A 185 14.10 -10.75 6.47
N ILE A 186 13.32 -11.83 6.32
CA ILE A 186 11.89 -11.84 6.05
C ILE A 186 11.21 -12.92 6.89
N ALA A 187 9.89 -12.80 7.03
CA ALA A 187 8.97 -13.78 7.57
C ALA A 187 7.74 -13.91 6.65
N THR A 188 6.90 -14.90 6.90
CA THR A 188 5.70 -15.24 6.10
C THR A 188 4.67 -14.12 5.96
N THR A 189 4.67 -13.17 6.89
CA THR A 189 3.75 -12.02 6.97
C THR A 189 4.43 -10.69 6.63
N SER A 190 5.62 -10.73 6.00
CA SER A 190 6.29 -9.49 5.58
C SER A 190 5.52 -8.84 4.44
N MET A 191 5.09 -7.59 4.62
CA MET A 191 4.48 -6.77 3.57
C MET A 191 5.45 -6.60 2.38
N ASP A 192 4.92 -6.62 1.16
CA ASP A 192 5.70 -6.41 -0.06
C ASP A 192 6.24 -4.97 -0.16
N ALA A 193 7.26 -4.78 -1.00
CA ALA A 193 7.99 -3.53 -1.09
C ALA A 193 7.15 -2.39 -1.68
N GLU A 194 6.33 -2.67 -2.70
CA GLU A 194 5.59 -1.67 -3.45
C GLU A 194 4.51 -1.03 -2.58
N LEU A 195 3.66 -1.84 -1.97
CA LEU A 195 2.61 -1.34 -1.08
C LEU A 195 3.18 -0.75 0.22
N SER A 196 4.32 -1.24 0.71
CA SER A 196 4.99 -0.61 1.86
C SER A 196 5.44 0.82 1.54
N LEU A 197 6.01 1.05 0.35
CA LEU A 197 6.44 2.37 -0.11
C LEU A 197 5.24 3.28 -0.39
N ILE A 198 4.18 2.77 -1.03
CA ILE A 198 2.93 3.52 -1.25
C ILE A 198 2.31 3.94 0.09
N THR A 199 2.24 3.02 1.07
CA THR A 199 1.71 3.33 2.41
C THR A 199 2.55 4.41 3.11
N ALA A 200 3.88 4.36 2.97
CA ALA A 200 4.79 5.38 3.50
C ALA A 200 4.62 6.75 2.82
N ASN A 201 4.33 6.78 1.51
CA ASN A 201 3.96 8.00 0.81
C ASN A 201 2.63 8.57 1.30
N LEU A 202 1.60 7.73 1.40
CA LEU A 202 0.25 8.13 1.81
C LEU A 202 0.18 8.64 3.25
N THR A 203 0.99 8.07 4.15
CA THR A 203 1.17 8.56 5.53
C THR A 203 2.22 9.68 5.64
N GLN A 204 2.79 10.09 4.51
CA GLN A 204 3.72 11.21 4.40
C GLN A 204 4.97 11.09 5.27
N ALA A 205 5.53 9.89 5.39
CA ALA A 205 6.83 9.68 6.02
C ALA A 205 7.91 10.53 5.30
N GLY A 206 8.80 11.19 6.05
CA GLY A 206 9.78 12.11 5.48
C GLY A 206 10.83 12.59 6.48
N PRO A 207 11.84 13.36 6.05
CA PRO A 207 12.86 13.90 6.94
C PRO A 207 12.26 14.72 8.08
N GLY A 208 12.81 14.57 9.28
CA GLY A 208 12.31 15.26 10.48
C GLY A 208 11.06 14.65 11.12
N LYS A 209 10.46 13.63 10.49
CA LYS A 209 9.27 12.95 11.00
C LYS A 209 9.59 11.65 11.75
N LEU A 210 8.74 11.33 12.73
CA LEU A 210 8.79 10.12 13.54
C LEU A 210 7.63 9.18 13.15
N ALA A 211 7.97 8.00 12.63
CA ALA A 211 6.99 7.00 12.20
C ALA A 211 7.04 5.72 13.06
N TYR A 212 5.86 5.19 13.38
CA TYR A 212 5.69 4.04 14.25
C TYR A 212 4.85 2.93 13.61
N ASP A 213 5.25 1.68 13.82
CA ASP A 213 4.48 0.51 13.41
C ASP A 213 4.16 -0.39 14.63
N PRO A 214 2.89 -0.48 15.08
CA PRO A 214 2.51 -1.30 16.22
C PRO A 214 2.46 -2.81 15.94
N PHE A 215 2.63 -3.25 14.69
CA PHE A 215 2.63 -4.64 14.26
C PHE A 215 3.82 -4.91 13.33
N MET A 216 5.01 -4.44 13.74
CA MET A 216 6.12 -4.23 12.82
C MET A 216 6.67 -5.49 12.16
N GLY A 217 6.48 -6.67 12.75
CA GLY A 217 7.02 -7.94 12.25
C GLY A 217 8.51 -7.84 11.91
N THR A 218 8.82 -8.01 10.63
CA THR A 218 10.19 -7.93 10.09
C THR A 218 10.61 -6.54 9.59
N GLY A 219 9.76 -5.52 9.80
CA GLY A 219 10.05 -4.11 9.60
C GLY A 219 9.82 -3.58 8.19
N SER A 220 8.86 -4.13 7.42
CA SER A 220 8.57 -3.64 6.05
C SER A 220 8.16 -2.16 6.02
N PHE A 221 7.18 -1.72 6.82
CA PHE A 221 6.77 -0.31 6.86
C PHE A 221 7.87 0.60 7.45
N PRO A 222 8.52 0.26 8.58
CA PRO A 222 9.66 1.02 9.07
C PRO A 222 10.79 1.19 8.03
N LEU A 223 11.13 0.16 7.25
CA LEU A 223 12.13 0.29 6.18
C LEU A 223 11.70 1.25 5.08
N ALA A 224 10.43 1.18 4.64
CA ALA A 224 9.88 2.08 3.63
C ALA A 224 9.83 3.53 4.13
N CYS A 225 9.43 3.77 5.38
CA CYS A 225 9.45 5.10 5.98
C CYS A 225 10.89 5.65 6.10
N ALA A 226 11.83 4.81 6.52
CA ALA A 226 13.23 5.17 6.63
C ALA A 226 13.88 5.43 5.26
N HIS A 227 13.42 4.81 4.18
CA HIS A 227 13.82 5.14 2.81
C HIS A 227 13.54 6.63 2.52
N PHE A 228 12.35 7.10 2.85
CA PHE A 228 11.90 8.46 2.55
C PHE A 228 12.37 9.54 3.52
N GLY A 229 13.07 9.21 4.61
CA GLY A 229 13.61 10.24 5.51
C GLY A 229 13.29 10.05 6.98
N ALA A 230 12.23 9.30 7.29
CA ALA A 230 11.68 9.27 8.63
C ALA A 230 12.60 8.53 9.60
N VAL A 231 12.59 8.97 10.85
CA VAL A 231 13.07 8.20 11.98
C VAL A 231 11.97 7.21 12.36
N VAL A 232 12.33 5.95 12.59
CA VAL A 232 11.37 4.85 12.66
C VAL A 232 11.61 3.94 13.85
N PHE A 233 10.52 3.40 14.37
CA PHE A 233 10.53 2.37 15.41
C PHE A 233 9.22 1.60 15.39
N GLY A 234 9.11 0.53 16.16
CA GLY A 234 7.90 -0.26 16.17
C GLY A 234 7.77 -1.20 17.36
N SER A 235 6.62 -1.85 17.45
CA SER A 235 6.37 -2.93 18.38
C SER A 235 5.82 -4.16 17.68
N ASP A 236 5.99 -5.30 18.32
CA ASP A 236 5.31 -6.52 17.91
C ASP A 236 5.01 -7.38 19.13
N LEU A 237 3.87 -8.09 19.08
CA LEU A 237 3.45 -9.04 20.10
C LEU A 237 4.43 -10.23 20.20
N ASP A 238 5.12 -10.57 19.11
CA ASP A 238 6.18 -11.57 19.06
C ASP A 238 7.55 -10.94 18.82
N GLY A 239 8.28 -10.71 19.92
CA GLY A 239 9.64 -10.18 19.86
C GLY A 239 10.64 -11.02 19.05
N ARG A 240 10.31 -12.28 18.70
CA ARG A 240 11.18 -13.10 17.82
C ARG A 240 11.21 -12.54 16.39
N SER A 241 10.11 -11.99 15.91
CA SER A 241 10.02 -11.36 14.58
C SER A 241 10.89 -10.11 14.49
N ILE A 242 11.04 -9.36 15.59
CA ILE A 242 11.91 -8.18 15.64
C ILE A 242 13.38 -8.59 15.79
N ARG A 243 13.67 -9.46 16.79
CA ARG A 243 15.05 -9.86 17.12
C ARG A 243 15.69 -10.68 16.01
N GLY A 244 14.92 -11.54 15.33
CA GLY A 244 15.43 -12.52 14.39
C GLY A 244 16.44 -13.48 15.03
N LYS A 245 17.38 -14.00 14.23
CA LYS A 245 18.43 -14.94 14.67
C LYS A 245 19.77 -14.60 14.03
N GLY A 246 20.77 -14.31 14.87
CA GLY A 246 22.14 -14.01 14.42
C GLY A 246 22.18 -12.82 13.47
N SER A 247 22.72 -13.02 12.27
CA SER A 247 22.81 -11.97 11.24
C SER A 247 21.48 -11.68 10.51
N ARG A 248 20.42 -12.47 10.75
CA ARG A 248 19.10 -12.25 10.16
C ARG A 248 18.18 -11.61 11.18
N SER A 249 18.07 -10.29 11.15
CA SER A 249 17.27 -9.50 12.08
C SER A 249 16.75 -8.24 11.41
N VAL A 250 15.73 -7.60 12.02
CA VAL A 250 15.22 -6.30 11.54
C VAL A 250 16.33 -5.26 11.49
N ARG A 251 17.14 -5.18 12.56
CA ARG A 251 18.29 -4.27 12.62
C ARG A 251 19.23 -4.44 11.43
N ASN A 252 19.50 -5.68 11.02
CA ASN A 252 20.39 -5.93 9.89
C ASN A 252 19.77 -5.60 8.54
N ASN A 253 18.44 -5.64 8.40
CA ASN A 253 17.81 -5.06 7.22
C ASN A 253 18.12 -3.55 7.11
N PHE A 254 18.04 -2.80 8.21
CA PHE A 254 18.40 -1.38 8.20
C PHE A 254 19.88 -1.14 7.89
N HIS A 255 20.78 -2.01 8.34
CA HIS A 255 22.19 -1.95 7.92
C HIS A 255 22.37 -2.25 6.43
N GLN A 256 21.70 -3.28 5.90
CA GLN A 256 21.74 -3.65 4.47
C GLN A 256 21.37 -2.47 3.56
N TYR A 257 20.37 -1.68 3.96
CA TYR A 257 19.87 -0.55 3.16
C TYR A 257 20.45 0.80 3.58
N HIS A 258 21.49 0.82 4.42
CA HIS A 258 22.16 2.04 4.90
C HIS A 258 21.23 3.03 5.66
N THR A 259 20.14 2.52 6.25
CA THR A 259 19.13 3.28 7.00
C THR A 259 19.20 3.06 8.51
N ALA A 260 20.23 2.36 9.01
CA ALA A 260 20.40 2.07 10.44
C ALA A 260 20.40 3.29 11.36
N HIS A 261 20.89 4.44 10.89
CA HIS A 261 20.89 5.71 11.63
C HIS A 261 19.48 6.28 11.87
N ARG A 262 18.46 5.77 11.16
CA ARG A 262 17.05 6.17 11.29
C ARG A 262 16.23 5.21 12.14
N TYR A 263 16.78 4.06 12.53
CA TYR A 263 16.06 3.05 13.29
C TYR A 263 16.33 3.17 14.79
N LEU A 264 15.30 3.53 15.57
CA LEU A 264 15.43 3.64 17.03
C LEU A 264 15.32 2.29 17.74
N GLY A 265 14.86 1.24 17.04
CA GLY A 265 14.68 -0.09 17.59
C GLY A 265 13.23 -0.57 17.52
N GLY A 266 13.02 -1.77 18.06
CA GLY A 266 11.70 -2.35 18.21
C GLY A 266 11.59 -3.01 19.58
N PHE A 267 10.40 -2.99 20.16
CA PHE A 267 10.12 -3.54 21.49
C PHE A 267 8.94 -4.51 21.48
N ILE A 268 8.87 -5.35 22.51
CA ILE A 268 7.76 -6.30 22.66
C ILE A 268 6.63 -5.57 23.37
N ALA A 269 5.54 -5.35 22.65
CA ALA A 269 4.30 -4.85 23.19
C ALA A 269 3.16 -5.24 22.24
N ASP A 270 1.94 -5.21 22.75
CA ASP A 270 0.78 -5.09 21.89
C ASP A 270 0.16 -3.71 22.06
N LEU A 271 -0.65 -3.29 21.11
CA LEU A 271 -1.25 -1.97 21.08
C LEU A 271 -2.05 -1.64 22.35
N THR A 272 -2.76 -2.63 22.92
CA THR A 272 -3.58 -2.44 24.14
C THR A 272 -2.75 -2.29 25.41
N ASN A 273 -1.46 -2.65 25.37
CA ASN A 273 -0.49 -2.51 26.46
C ASN A 273 0.77 -1.77 25.98
N SER A 274 0.58 -0.70 25.20
CA SER A 274 1.71 0.07 24.67
C SER A 274 2.44 0.85 25.77
N PRO A 275 3.78 0.82 25.80
CA PRO A 275 4.57 1.66 26.71
C PRO A 275 4.59 3.13 26.27
N LEU A 276 4.10 3.46 25.07
CA LEU A 276 3.99 4.83 24.59
C LEU A 276 2.83 5.51 25.32
N ARG A 277 3.17 6.49 26.17
CA ARG A 277 2.22 7.27 26.99
C ARG A 277 2.22 8.72 26.53
N THR A 278 1.05 9.33 26.40
CA THR A 278 0.94 10.79 26.30
C THR A 278 1.33 11.39 27.65
N SER A 279 2.44 12.13 27.71
CA SER A 279 2.77 12.90 28.90
C SER A 279 2.01 14.23 28.86
N THR A 280 0.82 14.26 29.46
CA THR A 280 0.38 15.49 30.13
C THR A 280 0.99 15.45 31.53
N ILE A 281 1.95 16.33 31.81
CA ILE A 281 2.39 16.54 33.19
C ILE A 281 1.19 17.14 33.94
N PRO A 282 0.70 16.55 35.04
CA PRO A 282 -0.26 17.23 35.89
C PRO A 282 0.34 18.56 36.32
N SER A 283 -0.37 19.67 36.12
CA SER A 283 0.05 21.00 36.54
C SER A 283 0.11 21.08 38.08
N SER A 284 1.20 20.58 38.67
CA SER A 284 1.48 20.52 40.12
C SER A 284 0.42 19.78 40.98
N PRO A 285 0.81 19.15 42.10
CA PRO A 285 -0.18 18.71 43.08
C PRO A 285 -0.90 19.95 43.67
N PRO A 286 -2.19 19.85 44.05
CA PRO A 286 -2.85 20.92 44.77
C PRO A 286 -2.01 21.24 46.02
N ARG A 287 -1.56 22.49 46.14
CA ARG A 287 -0.96 22.97 47.39
C ARG A 287 -2.00 22.75 48.50
N PRO A 288 -1.61 22.24 49.67
CA PRO A 288 -2.51 22.25 50.82
C PRO A 288 -2.94 23.70 51.08
N ASP A 289 -4.24 23.90 51.24
CA ASP A 289 -4.87 25.22 51.38
C ASP A 289 -4.11 26.09 52.39
N PRO A 290 -3.71 27.32 52.04
CA PRO A 290 -3.27 28.28 53.04
C PRO A 290 -4.49 28.74 53.84
N ALA A 291 -4.34 28.79 55.16
CA ALA A 291 -5.31 29.32 56.10
C ALA A 291 -5.92 30.67 55.63
N PRO A 292 -7.18 30.97 55.98
CA PRO A 292 -7.92 32.10 55.43
C PRO A 292 -7.27 33.40 55.87
N THR A 293 -6.59 34.08 54.94
CA THR A 293 -6.11 35.44 55.15
C THR A 293 -6.66 36.32 54.03
N ASN A 294 -7.59 37.20 54.41
CA ASN A 294 -8.20 38.19 53.53
C ASN A 294 -7.15 39.15 53.00
N THR A 295 -6.69 38.92 51.76
CA THR A 295 -6.00 39.95 50.99
C THR A 295 -6.31 39.75 49.52
N ILE A 296 -7.06 40.69 48.95
CA ILE A 296 -7.31 40.79 47.52
C ILE A 296 -5.99 41.26 46.89
N THR A 297 -5.30 40.34 46.23
CA THR A 297 -4.20 40.66 45.33
C THR A 297 -4.55 40.07 43.98
N THR A 298 -4.84 40.94 43.02
CA THR A 298 -4.94 40.64 41.60
C THR A 298 -3.59 40.17 41.12
N ASP A 299 -3.40 38.86 40.99
CA ASP A 299 -2.26 38.29 40.28
C ASP A 299 -2.76 37.50 39.06
N GLN A 300 -2.67 38.15 37.90
CA GLN A 300 -2.84 37.52 36.59
C GLN A 300 -1.56 36.74 36.26
N THR A 301 -1.29 35.62 36.93
CA THR A 301 -0.26 34.70 36.47
C THR A 301 -0.84 33.81 35.38
N GLN A 302 -0.51 34.14 34.13
CA GLN A 302 -0.67 33.27 32.99
C GLN A 302 -0.15 31.86 33.32
N ASN A 303 -1.06 30.88 33.30
CA ASN A 303 -0.73 29.47 33.35
C ASN A 303 0.09 29.13 32.09
N LYS A 304 1.42 29.21 32.17
CA LYS A 304 2.31 28.73 31.11
C LYS A 304 2.13 27.21 31.02
N LYS A 305 1.27 26.76 30.09
CA LYS A 305 1.21 25.36 29.67
C LYS A 305 2.62 24.97 29.23
N HIS A 306 3.30 24.13 30.00
CA HIS A 306 4.53 23.51 29.52
C HIS A 306 4.18 22.70 28.27
N PRO A 307 5.01 22.74 27.21
CA PRO A 307 4.79 21.89 26.05
C PRO A 307 4.78 20.42 26.48
N PRO A 308 3.90 19.58 25.90
CA PRO A 308 3.85 18.16 26.22
C PRO A 308 5.23 17.52 26.02
N LEU A 309 5.62 16.65 26.94
CA LEU A 309 6.99 16.14 27.08
C LEU A 309 7.40 15.08 26.03
N GLN A 310 6.65 14.93 24.93
CA GLN A 310 6.99 14.03 23.83
C GLN A 310 6.56 14.66 22.51
N PRO A 311 7.41 14.66 21.46
CA PRO A 311 6.95 15.01 20.13
C PRO A 311 5.90 13.96 19.74
N PRO A 312 4.71 14.39 19.28
CA PRO A 312 3.71 13.44 18.82
C PRO A 312 4.24 12.67 17.60
N LEU A 313 3.66 11.51 17.32
CA LEU A 313 4.01 10.72 16.14
C LEU A 313 3.49 11.43 14.88
N ASP A 314 4.28 11.45 13.82
CA ASP A 314 3.84 12.02 12.54
C ASP A 314 3.10 10.98 11.69
N ALA A 315 3.50 9.70 11.81
CA ALA A 315 2.90 8.62 11.06
C ALA A 315 2.77 7.34 11.90
N ILE A 316 1.63 6.68 11.78
CA ILE A 316 1.43 5.31 12.25
C ILE A 316 1.06 4.48 11.03
N LEU A 317 1.79 3.38 10.80
CA LEU A 317 1.52 2.45 9.69
C LEU A 317 1.28 1.08 10.29
N CYS A 318 0.19 0.42 9.93
CA CYS A 318 -0.12 -0.89 10.50
C CYS A 318 -0.84 -1.81 9.51
N ASP A 319 -0.43 -3.08 9.56
CA ASP A 319 -1.12 -4.23 8.97
C ASP A 319 -1.38 -5.26 10.08
N PRO A 320 -2.45 -5.05 10.89
CA PRO A 320 -2.75 -5.97 11.99
C PRO A 320 -3.07 -7.37 11.46
N PRO A 321 -2.89 -8.44 12.26
CA PRO A 321 -3.32 -9.77 11.84
C PRO A 321 -4.83 -9.79 11.55
N TYR A 322 -5.28 -10.53 10.53
CA TYR A 322 -6.72 -10.62 10.22
C TYR A 322 -7.38 -11.89 10.77
N GLY A 323 -6.64 -12.73 11.51
CA GLY A 323 -7.15 -14.01 12.00
C GLY A 323 -7.05 -15.18 11.02
N VAL A 324 -6.43 -15.01 9.84
CA VAL A 324 -6.27 -16.09 8.84
C VAL A 324 -4.99 -16.89 9.09
N ARG A 325 -3.83 -16.27 8.86
CA ARG A 325 -2.51 -16.91 9.05
C ARG A 325 -2.05 -16.85 10.51
N GLU A 326 -2.43 -15.78 11.19
CA GLU A 326 -2.12 -15.54 12.59
C GLU A 326 -3.40 -15.21 13.34
N GLY A 327 -3.61 -15.89 14.47
CA GLY A 327 -4.78 -15.63 15.31
C GLY A 327 -4.67 -14.26 15.96
N LEU A 328 -5.76 -13.50 15.93
CA LEU A 328 -5.82 -12.19 16.58
C LEU A 328 -5.68 -12.35 18.09
N LYS A 329 -4.63 -11.74 18.65
CA LYS A 329 -4.27 -11.89 20.06
C LYS A 329 -3.73 -10.58 20.62
N VAL A 330 -3.85 -10.42 21.92
CA VAL A 330 -3.22 -9.36 22.72
C VAL A 330 -2.47 -9.99 23.90
N LEU A 331 -1.64 -9.21 24.58
CA LEU A 331 -0.98 -9.68 25.79
C LEU A 331 -1.99 -9.98 26.89
N GLY A 332 -1.61 -10.93 27.74
CA GLY A 332 -2.41 -11.38 28.88
C GLY A 332 -2.89 -12.81 28.74
N SER A 333 -3.62 -13.26 29.76
CA SER A 333 -4.10 -14.63 29.88
C SER A 333 -5.55 -14.65 30.33
N THR A 334 -6.34 -15.61 29.86
CA THR A 334 -7.66 -15.89 30.43
C THR A 334 -7.56 -16.73 31.72
N ARG A 335 -6.40 -17.30 32.01
CA ARG A 335 -6.14 -18.14 33.19
C ARG A 335 -5.48 -17.33 34.30
N ALA A 336 -6.15 -17.21 35.45
CA ALA A 336 -5.70 -16.41 36.60
C ALA A 336 -4.27 -16.70 37.08
N HIS A 337 -3.87 -17.97 37.16
CA HIS A 337 -2.52 -18.36 37.61
C HIS A 337 -1.38 -17.93 36.67
N LEU A 338 -1.67 -17.54 35.42
CA LEU A 338 -0.68 -17.02 34.48
C LEU A 338 -0.52 -15.49 34.57
N HIS A 339 -1.28 -14.82 35.45
CA HIS A 339 -1.06 -13.41 35.81
C HIS A 339 -0.08 -13.25 36.96
N GLU A 340 0.20 -14.34 37.69
CA GLU A 340 1.21 -14.35 38.74
C GLU A 340 2.62 -14.37 38.13
N VAL A 341 3.58 -13.79 38.86
CA VAL A 341 4.98 -13.84 38.45
C VAL A 341 5.45 -15.28 38.51
N VAL A 342 5.68 -15.88 37.35
CA VAL A 342 6.31 -17.19 37.25
C VAL A 342 7.78 -17.04 37.64
N HIS A 343 8.20 -17.77 38.68
CA HIS A 343 9.59 -17.84 39.11
C HIS A 343 10.23 -19.12 38.54
N LEU A 344 11.46 -19.01 38.05
CA LEU A 344 12.26 -20.14 37.61
C LEU A 344 12.80 -20.91 38.83
N ALA A 345 13.41 -22.07 38.60
CA ALA A 345 13.95 -22.93 39.65
C ALA A 345 15.03 -22.23 40.52
N ASP A 346 15.69 -21.21 39.98
CA ASP A 346 16.69 -20.38 40.66
C ASP A 346 16.10 -19.18 41.42
N GLY A 347 14.77 -19.03 41.42
CA GLY A 347 14.06 -17.90 42.03
C GLY A 347 14.02 -16.63 41.17
N THR A 348 14.58 -16.63 39.96
CA THR A 348 14.52 -15.49 39.05
C THR A 348 13.12 -15.37 38.43
N PRO A 349 12.48 -14.18 38.42
CA PRO A 349 11.26 -13.97 37.66
C PRO A 349 11.45 -14.26 36.17
N ALA A 350 10.61 -15.12 35.60
CA ALA A 350 10.73 -15.58 34.22
C ALA A 350 10.66 -14.42 33.19
N HIS A 351 9.94 -13.34 33.52
CA HIS A 351 9.80 -12.17 32.64
C HIS A 351 11.10 -11.37 32.44
N LEU A 352 12.12 -11.59 33.29
CA LEU A 352 13.44 -10.97 33.14
C LEU A 352 14.35 -11.72 32.16
N GLN A 353 13.95 -12.91 31.72
CA GLN A 353 14.72 -13.68 30.75
C GLN A 353 14.69 -13.00 29.37
N ALA A 354 15.84 -12.92 28.70
CA ALA A 354 15.96 -12.28 27.39
C ALA A 354 15.10 -12.94 26.29
N ASN A 355 14.76 -14.22 26.47
CA ASN A 355 13.91 -15.00 25.56
C ASN A 355 12.46 -15.13 26.06
N TYR A 356 12.06 -14.38 27.09
CA TYR A 356 10.69 -14.43 27.62
C TYR A 356 9.68 -14.08 26.52
N LEU A 357 8.63 -14.89 26.44
CA LEU A 357 7.46 -14.64 25.61
C LEU A 357 6.27 -14.48 26.53
N PRO A 358 5.67 -13.29 26.60
CA PRO A 358 4.53 -13.06 27.47
C PRO A 358 3.31 -13.89 27.01
N PRO A 359 2.43 -14.28 27.95
CA PRO A 359 1.16 -14.93 27.63
C PRO A 359 0.31 -14.09 26.67
N LYS A 360 -0.47 -14.79 25.84
CA LYS A 360 -1.32 -14.19 24.82
C LYS A 360 -2.74 -14.73 24.95
N ARG A 361 -3.74 -13.87 24.77
CA ARG A 361 -5.16 -14.25 24.74
C ARG A 361 -5.80 -13.88 23.40
N PRO A 362 -6.82 -14.62 22.93
CA PRO A 362 -7.59 -14.22 21.75
C PRO A 362 -8.18 -12.82 21.90
N TYR A 363 -8.34 -12.12 20.77
CA TYR A 363 -8.91 -10.78 20.72
C TYR A 363 -9.83 -10.62 19.51
N SER A 364 -10.73 -9.63 19.54
CA SER A 364 -11.68 -9.35 18.45
C SER A 364 -11.09 -8.38 17.43
N LEU A 365 -11.36 -8.61 16.13
CA LEU A 365 -10.88 -7.75 15.04
C LEU A 365 -11.49 -6.36 15.14
N VAL A 366 -12.80 -6.27 15.35
CA VAL A 366 -13.52 -5.00 15.51
C VAL A 366 -12.92 -4.19 16.67
N ARG A 367 -12.61 -4.86 17.79
CA ARG A 367 -11.96 -4.22 18.93
C ARG A 367 -10.55 -3.74 18.58
N MET A 368 -9.77 -4.56 17.88
CA MET A 368 -8.43 -4.18 17.44
C MET A 368 -8.45 -2.94 16.55
N LEU A 369 -9.39 -2.85 15.60
CA LEU A 369 -9.54 -1.69 14.73
C LEU A 369 -9.88 -0.42 15.54
N GLU A 370 -10.84 -0.49 16.45
CA GLU A 370 -11.15 0.64 17.35
C GLU A 370 -9.97 1.01 18.27
N ASP A 371 -9.21 0.04 18.75
CA ASP A 371 -8.00 0.27 19.56
C ASP A 371 -6.91 0.99 18.75
N ILE A 372 -6.73 0.63 17.47
CA ILE A 372 -5.82 1.32 16.54
C ILE A 372 -6.23 2.77 16.36
N LEU A 373 -7.53 3.04 16.16
CA LEU A 373 -8.02 4.40 15.95
C LEU A 373 -7.88 5.25 17.21
N GLU A 374 -8.23 4.75 18.40
CA GLU A 374 -8.01 5.49 19.66
C GLU A 374 -6.52 5.73 19.90
N PHE A 375 -5.67 4.71 19.69
CA PHE A 375 -4.23 4.87 19.84
C PHE A 375 -3.68 5.94 18.89
N ALA A 376 -4.10 5.93 17.63
CA ALA A 376 -3.71 6.94 16.66
C ALA A 376 -4.21 8.33 17.06
N ALA A 377 -5.45 8.44 17.55
CA ALA A 377 -5.98 9.68 18.09
C ALA A 377 -5.14 10.18 19.28
N GLU A 378 -4.73 9.33 20.21
CA GLU A 378 -3.95 9.76 21.36
C GLU A 378 -2.48 10.08 21.05
N ARG A 379 -1.93 9.58 19.93
CA ARG A 379 -0.47 9.56 19.71
C ARG A 379 -0.01 10.37 18.49
N LEU A 380 -0.88 10.57 17.50
CA LEU A 380 -0.56 11.36 16.32
C LEU A 380 -0.55 12.86 16.60
N GLY A 381 0.28 13.59 15.87
CA GLY A 381 0.33 15.04 15.90
C GLY A 381 -0.95 15.64 15.34
N GLU A 382 -1.43 16.70 15.98
CA GLU A 382 -2.65 17.41 15.55
C GLU A 382 -2.46 18.12 14.21
N GLY A 383 -3.48 18.10 13.36
CA GLY A 383 -3.53 18.81 12.08
C GLY A 383 -2.65 18.22 10.96
N GLY A 384 -1.76 17.27 11.26
CA GLY A 384 -0.84 16.70 10.25
C GLY A 384 -0.44 15.24 10.45
N GLY A 385 -0.69 14.66 11.62
CA GLY A 385 -0.38 13.26 11.89
C GLY A 385 -1.29 12.31 11.12
N ARG A 386 -0.73 11.24 10.55
CA ARG A 386 -1.45 10.31 9.65
C ARG A 386 -1.41 8.86 10.14
N LEU A 387 -2.53 8.17 10.04
CA LEU A 387 -2.64 6.72 10.24
C LEU A 387 -2.87 6.05 8.88
N GLY A 388 -2.01 5.09 8.54
CA GLY A 388 -2.24 4.10 7.49
C GLY A 388 -2.63 2.76 8.11
N LEU A 389 -3.86 2.32 7.86
CA LEU A 389 -4.43 1.09 8.41
C LEU A 389 -4.85 0.15 7.29
N TRP A 390 -4.19 -1.00 7.20
CA TRP A 390 -4.65 -2.10 6.35
C TRP A 390 -5.72 -2.93 7.07
N MET A 391 -6.80 -3.25 6.38
CA MET A 391 -7.86 -4.12 6.91
C MET A 391 -8.49 -4.97 5.81
N PRO A 392 -9.04 -6.17 6.14
CA PRO A 392 -9.69 -7.01 5.16
C PRO A 392 -11.04 -6.40 4.74
N VAL A 393 -11.43 -6.63 3.49
CA VAL A 393 -12.78 -6.41 2.97
C VAL A 393 -13.43 -7.78 2.83
N ALA A 394 -14.72 -7.88 3.10
CA ALA A 394 -15.40 -9.16 3.09
C ALA A 394 -16.03 -9.47 1.71
N GLY A 395 -15.47 -10.45 1.00
CA GLY A 395 -16.17 -11.30 0.04
C GLY A 395 -16.73 -10.67 -1.25
N ALA A 396 -15.87 -10.17 -2.14
CA ALA A 396 -16.18 -10.14 -3.58
C ALA A 396 -16.11 -11.58 -4.12
N ALA A 397 -17.22 -12.31 -4.03
CA ALA A 397 -17.39 -13.60 -4.69
C ALA A 397 -18.89 -13.98 -4.73
N VAL A 398 -19.66 -13.37 -5.62
CA VAL A 398 -20.54 -14.04 -6.61
C VAL A 398 -20.81 -13.07 -7.76
N GLY A 399 -20.40 -13.43 -8.97
CA GLY A 399 -20.74 -12.70 -10.21
C GLY A 399 -20.21 -13.50 -11.40
N GLY A 400 -21.09 -14.23 -12.07
CA GLY A 400 -20.76 -15.34 -12.97
C GLY A 400 -19.81 -14.99 -14.11
N ALA A 401 -18.67 -15.68 -14.17
CA ALA A 401 -17.95 -15.86 -15.41
C ALA A 401 -18.47 -17.13 -16.07
N GLU A 402 -19.19 -16.97 -17.19
CA GLU A 402 -19.44 -18.06 -18.12
C GLU A 402 -18.10 -18.72 -18.51
N GLU A 403 -18.01 -20.02 -18.28
CA GLU A 403 -16.89 -20.84 -18.69
C GLU A 403 -16.75 -20.78 -20.22
N ARG A 404 -15.69 -20.14 -20.72
CA ARG A 404 -15.17 -20.44 -22.05
C ARG A 404 -14.19 -21.60 -21.92
N GLU A 405 -14.64 -22.79 -22.29
CA GLU A 405 -13.77 -23.94 -22.54
C GLU A 405 -12.83 -23.63 -23.73
N GLU A 406 -11.54 -23.42 -23.46
CA GLU A 406 -10.49 -23.62 -24.46
C GLU A 406 -9.91 -25.03 -24.29
N LYS A 407 -10.25 -25.91 -25.23
CA LYS A 407 -9.55 -27.19 -25.43
C LYS A 407 -8.16 -26.90 -26.01
N GLY A 408 -7.13 -27.00 -25.17
CA GLY A 408 -5.74 -27.13 -25.61
C GLY A 408 -5.40 -28.59 -25.85
N GLU A 409 -5.13 -28.95 -27.11
CA GLU A 409 -4.57 -30.23 -27.52
C GLU A 409 -3.13 -30.40 -26.96
N GLU A 410 -2.89 -31.50 -26.26
CA GLU A 410 -1.56 -31.95 -25.84
C GLU A 410 -0.80 -32.50 -27.06
N GLY A 411 0.30 -31.83 -27.42
CA GLY A 411 1.34 -32.37 -28.29
C GLY A 411 2.56 -32.79 -27.46
N GLU A 412 2.75 -34.10 -27.29
CA GLU A 412 3.96 -34.69 -26.72
C GLU A 412 5.21 -34.31 -27.55
N SER A 413 6.25 -33.82 -26.88
CA SER A 413 7.63 -33.98 -27.37
C SER A 413 8.59 -34.16 -26.19
N GLN A 414 9.30 -35.30 -26.24
CA GLN A 414 10.31 -35.74 -25.29
C GLN A 414 11.60 -34.94 -25.48
N GLU A 415 12.18 -34.42 -24.40
CA GLU A 415 13.62 -34.12 -24.35
C GLU A 415 14.24 -34.54 -23.01
N THR A 416 15.43 -35.13 -23.12
CA THR A 416 16.24 -35.84 -22.13
C THR A 416 17.05 -34.90 -21.21
N PRO A 417 17.47 -35.36 -20.01
CA PRO A 417 18.22 -34.52 -19.06
C PRO A 417 19.73 -34.49 -19.36
N PRO A 418 20.46 -33.39 -19.01
CA PRO A 418 21.91 -33.30 -19.20
C PRO A 418 22.69 -33.96 -18.04
N PRO A 419 23.97 -34.37 -18.28
CA PRO A 419 24.78 -35.13 -17.32
C PRO A 419 25.55 -34.24 -16.32
N PRO A 420 26.12 -34.83 -15.23
CA PRO A 420 26.74 -34.07 -14.14
C PRO A 420 28.22 -33.72 -14.42
N HIS A 421 28.66 -32.56 -13.93
CA HIS A 421 30.08 -32.15 -13.95
C HIS A 421 30.83 -32.58 -12.68
N PRO A 422 32.12 -32.97 -12.78
CA PRO A 422 32.96 -33.37 -11.65
C PRO A 422 33.74 -32.20 -11.03
N SER A 423 34.29 -32.45 -9.85
CA SER A 423 34.83 -31.48 -8.90
C SER A 423 36.38 -31.41 -8.83
N HIS A 424 36.85 -30.22 -8.41
CA HIS A 424 38.15 -29.83 -7.78
C HIS A 424 39.39 -29.56 -8.67
N PRO A 425 40.43 -28.80 -8.20
CA PRO A 425 40.55 -27.81 -7.10
C PRO A 425 41.29 -26.48 -7.49
N ARG A 426 41.38 -25.51 -6.56
CA ARG A 426 42.33 -24.34 -6.55
C ARG A 426 43.64 -24.74 -5.83
N PRO A 427 44.84 -24.10 -5.99
CA PRO A 427 45.12 -22.65 -5.76
C PRO A 427 46.31 -22.01 -6.54
N GLY A 428 46.60 -20.71 -6.31
CA GLY A 428 47.91 -20.08 -6.64
C GLY A 428 47.84 -18.60 -7.06
N VAL A 429 48.89 -17.82 -6.74
CA VAL A 429 48.98 -16.33 -6.71
C VAL A 429 50.13 -15.86 -7.64
N GLU A 430 50.20 -14.54 -7.93
CA GLU A 430 51.32 -13.76 -8.55
C GLU A 430 51.40 -13.81 -10.10
N GLU A 431 51.82 -12.83 -10.91
CA GLU A 431 52.35 -11.45 -10.80
C GLU A 431 52.35 -10.78 -12.21
N GLU A 432 52.47 -9.45 -12.24
CA GLU A 432 53.04 -8.53 -13.25
C GLU A 432 52.65 -8.47 -14.77
N ALA A 433 52.15 -7.28 -15.14
CA ALA A 433 52.56 -6.34 -16.21
C ALA A 433 53.25 -6.80 -17.52
N ARG A 434 52.73 -6.33 -18.68
CA ARG A 434 53.40 -5.34 -19.59
C ARG A 434 52.58 -5.01 -20.85
N LEU A 435 52.72 -3.76 -21.28
CA LEU A 435 52.24 -3.13 -22.52
C LEU A 435 52.86 -3.74 -23.79
N SER A 436 52.12 -3.71 -24.91
CA SER A 436 52.56 -3.10 -26.20
C SER A 436 51.50 -3.19 -27.33
N ASP A 437 51.10 -2.02 -27.85
CA ASP A 437 50.44 -1.70 -29.14
C ASP A 437 51.46 -1.71 -30.32
N PRO A 438 51.16 -1.35 -31.60
CA PRO A 438 49.94 -1.36 -32.44
C PRO A 438 50.20 -1.77 -33.94
N ALA A 439 49.23 -1.48 -34.84
CA ALA A 439 49.26 -1.39 -36.33
C ALA A 439 48.64 -2.61 -37.10
N THR A 440 47.85 -2.50 -38.20
CA THR A 440 47.78 -1.49 -39.27
C THR A 440 46.50 -1.65 -40.14
N PHE A 441 46.08 -0.54 -40.79
CA PHE A 441 45.15 -0.31 -41.94
C PHE A 441 45.26 -1.33 -43.12
N ASN A 442 44.35 -1.55 -44.11
CA ASN A 442 43.40 -0.70 -44.90
C ASN A 442 42.47 -1.58 -45.83
N PRO A 443 41.44 -1.01 -46.53
CA PRO A 443 40.40 -1.69 -47.34
C PRO A 443 40.61 -1.63 -48.89
N PRO A 444 39.70 -2.20 -49.72
CA PRO A 444 39.51 -1.73 -51.11
C PRO A 444 38.00 -1.77 -51.59
N PRO A 445 37.62 -1.49 -52.88
CA PRO A 445 36.99 -0.23 -53.34
C PRO A 445 35.64 -0.42 -54.13
N PRO A 446 35.00 0.65 -54.69
CA PRO A 446 33.73 0.57 -55.43
C PRO A 446 33.89 0.65 -56.97
N PRO A 447 32.80 0.47 -57.74
CA PRO A 447 32.66 1.11 -59.05
C PRO A 447 31.30 1.80 -59.32
N ALA A 448 31.32 2.79 -60.22
CA ALA A 448 30.24 3.65 -60.75
C ALA A 448 29.94 3.30 -62.25
N PRO A 449 29.27 4.12 -63.11
CA PRO A 449 28.02 4.94 -63.04
C PRO A 449 27.00 4.68 -64.21
N ALA A 450 25.77 5.25 -64.08
CA ALA A 450 24.77 5.84 -65.05
C ALA A 450 24.59 5.35 -66.53
N PRO A 451 23.41 5.56 -67.19
CA PRO A 451 23.00 6.89 -67.67
C PRO A 451 21.49 7.22 -67.67
N ALA A 452 21.21 8.47 -68.07
CA ALA A 452 19.96 9.23 -68.06
C ALA A 452 18.95 8.92 -69.20
N GLY A 453 17.72 9.39 -69.03
CA GLY A 453 16.71 9.51 -70.09
C GLY A 453 15.57 10.46 -69.69
N ALA A 454 15.49 11.61 -70.36
CA ALA A 454 14.48 12.67 -70.19
C ALA A 454 13.20 12.40 -71.00
N ALA A 455 12.05 12.94 -70.57
CA ALA A 455 11.05 13.64 -71.40
C ALA A 455 9.71 13.91 -70.67
N THR A 456 9.38 15.18 -70.47
CA THR A 456 8.01 15.77 -70.52
C THR A 456 7.68 16.13 -71.99
N PRO A 457 6.42 16.26 -72.48
CA PRO A 457 5.36 17.15 -71.94
C PRO A 457 3.85 16.72 -72.08
N THR A 458 3.01 17.53 -71.41
CA THR A 458 1.54 17.84 -71.43
C THR A 458 0.72 17.73 -72.75
N PRO A 459 -0.57 18.17 -72.85
CA PRO A 459 -1.84 17.91 -72.11
C PRO A 459 -3.09 17.72 -73.05
N THR A 460 -4.28 17.32 -72.55
CA THR A 460 -5.63 17.58 -73.17
C THR A 460 -6.73 17.22 -72.15
N ALA A 461 -7.61 18.14 -71.68
CA ALA A 461 -8.96 18.51 -72.20
C ALA A 461 -9.86 17.28 -72.47
N ASP A 462 -11.07 17.10 -71.90
CA ASP A 462 -12.28 17.86 -72.23
C ASP A 462 -13.50 17.53 -71.30
N SER A 463 -14.22 18.58 -70.85
CA SER A 463 -15.69 18.81 -70.92
C SER A 463 -16.75 18.00 -70.12
N SER A 464 -17.39 18.69 -69.15
CA SER A 464 -18.82 19.09 -68.97
C SER A 464 -19.97 18.28 -69.64
N PRO A 465 -21.23 18.24 -69.11
CA PRO A 465 -21.98 19.45 -68.68
C PRO A 465 -23.00 19.35 -67.51
N VAL A 466 -23.48 20.56 -67.19
CA VAL A 466 -24.40 21.06 -66.16
C VAL A 466 -25.89 20.82 -66.48
N ALA A 467 -26.73 20.68 -65.45
CA ALA A 467 -28.13 21.16 -65.44
C ALA A 467 -28.66 21.38 -64.00
N ASP A 468 -29.16 22.60 -63.73
CA ASP A 468 -29.99 23.06 -62.57
C ASP A 468 -31.39 22.36 -62.52
N PRO A 469 -32.38 22.60 -61.59
CA PRO A 469 -32.62 23.69 -60.57
C PRO A 469 -33.32 23.16 -59.25
N PRO A 470 -34.30 23.83 -58.57
CA PRO A 470 -34.33 25.09 -57.78
C PRO A 470 -34.87 25.00 -56.31
N LYS A 471 -34.68 26.10 -55.56
CA LYS A 471 -35.47 26.79 -54.48
C LYS A 471 -36.45 26.07 -53.50
N ALA A 472 -36.12 26.27 -52.21
CA ALA A 472 -36.87 26.49 -50.95
C ALA A 472 -38.43 26.61 -50.85
N LEU A 473 -39.00 25.98 -49.80
CA LEU A 473 -39.89 26.57 -48.74
C LEU A 473 -40.24 25.51 -47.64
N PRO A 474 -40.58 25.91 -46.39
CA PRO A 474 -40.94 25.05 -45.23
C PRO A 474 -42.48 25.09 -44.93
N PRO A 475 -43.04 24.73 -43.74
CA PRO A 475 -42.95 23.54 -42.86
C PRO A 475 -44.35 22.91 -42.48
N HIS A 476 -44.34 21.87 -41.62
CA HIS A 476 -45.41 21.29 -40.74
C HIS A 476 -46.51 20.39 -41.36
N PRO A 477 -47.28 19.62 -40.54
CA PRO A 477 -46.94 18.77 -39.38
C PRO A 477 -47.59 17.37 -39.53
N VAL A 478 -47.08 16.31 -38.88
CA VAL A 478 -47.87 15.09 -38.69
C VAL A 478 -47.61 14.51 -37.31
N ASP A 479 -48.72 14.45 -36.55
CA ASP A 479 -48.93 13.74 -35.30
C ASP A 479 -48.35 12.32 -35.32
N GLN A 480 -47.67 11.94 -34.24
CA GLN A 480 -47.61 10.54 -33.84
C GLN A 480 -48.00 10.43 -32.37
N ALA A 481 -49.01 9.58 -32.19
CA ALA A 481 -49.66 9.26 -30.95
C ALA A 481 -48.68 8.68 -29.92
N GLU A 482 -48.89 9.10 -28.68
CA GLU A 482 -48.37 8.47 -27.49
C GLU A 482 -48.84 7.00 -27.45
N GLN A 483 -47.89 6.07 -27.59
CA GLN A 483 -47.98 4.75 -26.97
C GLN A 483 -47.01 4.76 -25.80
N GLU A 484 -47.58 4.95 -24.61
CA GLU A 484 -46.93 4.63 -23.34
C GLU A 484 -46.54 3.15 -23.35
N SER A 485 -45.29 2.86 -23.67
CA SER A 485 -44.66 1.59 -23.33
C SER A 485 -44.38 1.62 -21.82
N GLN A 486 -45.23 0.91 -21.06
CA GLN A 486 -45.00 0.62 -19.66
C GLN A 486 -43.60 -0.01 -19.48
N PRO A 487 -42.79 0.44 -18.52
CA PRO A 487 -41.57 -0.27 -18.17
C PRO A 487 -41.94 -1.61 -17.52
N SER A 488 -41.41 -2.69 -18.08
CA SER A 488 -41.37 -4.00 -17.42
C SER A 488 -40.54 -3.87 -16.14
N PRO A 489 -41.00 -4.43 -15.00
CA PRO A 489 -40.23 -4.44 -13.77
C PRO A 489 -39.19 -5.55 -13.88
N GLU A 490 -38.11 -5.28 -14.60
CA GLU A 490 -36.83 -5.92 -14.29
C GLU A 490 -36.24 -5.07 -13.19
N GLU A 491 -36.53 -5.50 -11.95
CA GLU A 491 -35.87 -5.02 -10.75
C GLU A 491 -34.36 -5.20 -10.97
N GLU A 492 -33.66 -4.10 -11.23
CA GLU A 492 -32.26 -3.97 -10.87
C GLU A 492 -32.21 -4.07 -9.35
N GLU A 493 -32.28 -5.30 -8.83
CA GLU A 493 -31.65 -5.63 -7.56
C GLU A 493 -30.14 -5.45 -7.79
N GLU A 494 -29.65 -4.21 -7.67
CA GLU A 494 -28.29 -4.01 -7.20
C GLU A 494 -28.23 -4.79 -5.88
N GLU A 495 -27.68 -6.00 -5.91
CA GLU A 495 -27.26 -6.69 -4.71
C GLU A 495 -26.24 -5.74 -4.07
N GLU A 496 -26.70 -4.91 -3.12
CA GLU A 496 -25.83 -4.22 -2.18
C GLU A 496 -25.04 -5.34 -1.50
N GLU A 497 -23.82 -5.60 -1.98
CA GLU A 497 -22.86 -6.47 -1.31
C GLU A 497 -22.63 -5.83 0.07
N GLU A 498 -23.43 -6.23 1.07
CA GLU A 498 -23.36 -5.69 2.41
C GLU A 498 -21.92 -5.85 2.91
N GLU A 499 -21.24 -4.71 3.05
CA GLU A 499 -19.88 -4.68 3.55
C GLU A 499 -19.86 -5.24 4.98
N ILE A 500 -19.44 -6.52 5.12
CA ILE A 500 -19.55 -7.26 6.39
C ILE A 500 -18.69 -6.63 7.51
N ILE A 501 -17.63 -5.88 7.15
CA ILE A 501 -16.78 -5.16 8.11
C ILE A 501 -16.77 -3.67 7.74
N PRO A 502 -17.56 -2.82 8.44
CA PRO A 502 -17.63 -1.41 8.14
C PRO A 502 -16.28 -0.73 8.37
N ILE A 503 -16.04 0.36 7.64
CA ILE A 503 -14.90 1.24 7.87
C ILE A 503 -14.95 1.76 9.32
N PRO A 504 -13.91 1.53 10.14
CA PRO A 504 -13.89 2.02 11.52
C PRO A 504 -13.82 3.56 11.54
N THR A 505 -14.50 4.18 12.49
CA THR A 505 -14.54 5.65 12.63
C THR A 505 -14.14 6.08 14.03
N HIS A 506 -13.65 7.31 14.15
CA HIS A 506 -13.26 7.91 15.43
C HIS A 506 -13.44 9.44 15.35
N PRO A 507 -14.07 10.11 16.33
CA PRO A 507 -14.40 11.54 16.25
C PRO A 507 -13.21 12.48 16.02
N ALA A 508 -12.02 12.09 16.49
CA ALA A 508 -10.80 12.88 16.32
C ALA A 508 -9.96 12.53 15.07
N LEU A 509 -10.44 11.62 14.21
CA LEU A 509 -9.73 11.19 13.00
C LEU A 509 -10.63 11.35 11.78
N ARG A 510 -10.12 12.02 10.75
CA ARG A 510 -10.82 12.16 9.47
C ARG A 510 -10.25 11.16 8.47
N LEU A 511 -11.10 10.28 7.94
CA LEU A 511 -10.74 9.44 6.81
C LEU A 511 -10.53 10.33 5.58
N THR A 512 -9.41 10.14 4.89
CA THR A 512 -9.03 10.92 3.71
C THR A 512 -9.00 10.09 2.45
N HIS A 513 -8.56 8.84 2.54
CA HIS A 513 -8.46 7.95 1.39
C HIS A 513 -8.80 6.52 1.78
N THR A 514 -9.43 5.82 0.85
CA THR A 514 -9.69 4.38 0.88
C THR A 514 -9.17 3.81 -0.42
N SER A 515 -8.23 2.87 -0.35
CA SER A 515 -7.66 2.23 -1.53
C SER A 515 -7.72 0.72 -1.39
N GLN A 516 -8.31 0.04 -2.37
CA GLN A 516 -8.56 -1.39 -2.35
C GLN A 516 -7.52 -2.15 -3.15
N GLN A 517 -6.99 -3.22 -2.55
CA GLN A 517 -6.19 -4.24 -3.20
C GLN A 517 -7.03 -5.51 -3.33
N ASP A 518 -7.31 -5.88 -4.57
CA ASP A 518 -8.03 -7.09 -4.90
C ASP A 518 -7.09 -8.29 -5.05
N PHE A 519 -7.57 -9.43 -4.56
CA PHE A 519 -7.03 -10.75 -4.86
C PHE A 519 -8.18 -11.61 -5.39
N ASN A 520 -7.86 -12.68 -6.12
CA ASN A 520 -8.86 -13.53 -6.80
C ASN A 520 -10.04 -13.99 -5.93
N LYS A 521 -9.86 -14.15 -4.61
CA LYS A 521 -10.89 -14.67 -3.69
C LYS A 521 -11.23 -13.74 -2.52
N TRP A 522 -10.52 -12.63 -2.38
CA TRP A 522 -10.67 -11.70 -1.24
C TRP A 522 -9.99 -10.38 -1.57
N SER A 523 -10.38 -9.31 -0.90
CA SER A 523 -9.67 -8.04 -1.00
C SER A 523 -9.32 -7.50 0.38
N ARG A 524 -8.38 -6.58 0.41
CA ARG A 524 -8.08 -5.75 1.58
C ARG A 524 -7.99 -4.31 1.14
N ARG A 525 -8.17 -3.40 2.07
CA ARG A 525 -8.06 -1.98 1.81
C ARG A 525 -7.10 -1.32 2.75
N LEU A 526 -6.44 -0.29 2.24
CA LEU A 526 -5.69 0.69 3.00
C LEU A 526 -6.59 1.89 3.26
N LEU A 527 -6.73 2.24 4.54
CA LEU A 527 -7.41 3.42 5.00
C LEU A 527 -6.39 4.45 5.49
N ILE A 528 -6.50 5.68 5.01
CA ILE A 528 -5.64 6.80 5.44
C ILE A 528 -6.47 7.79 6.24
N TYR A 529 -6.14 7.94 7.52
CA TYR A 529 -6.75 8.94 8.39
C TYR A 529 -5.77 10.07 8.67
N VAL A 530 -6.30 11.27 8.86
CA VAL A 530 -5.59 12.45 9.38
C VAL A 530 -6.13 12.78 10.76
N ARG A 531 -5.25 13.05 11.71
CA ARG A 531 -5.60 13.55 13.05
C ARG A 531 -6.06 15.00 12.97
N LEU A 532 -7.29 15.25 13.43
CA LEU A 532 -7.86 16.60 13.46
C LEU A 532 -7.14 17.50 14.49
N PRO A 533 -7.06 18.82 14.22
CA PRO A 533 -6.78 19.84 15.24
C PRO A 533 -7.75 19.73 16.44
N GLU A 534 -7.28 19.99 17.66
CA GLU A 534 -8.09 19.83 18.89
C GLU A 534 -9.40 20.65 18.87
N ASP A 535 -9.39 21.82 18.24
CA ASP A 535 -10.53 22.72 18.08
C ASP A 535 -11.54 22.26 17.01
N GLU A 536 -11.13 21.39 16.09
CA GLU A 536 -12.02 20.76 15.11
C GLU A 536 -12.63 19.44 15.61
N VAL A 537 -12.18 18.90 16.76
CA VAL A 537 -12.69 17.63 17.30
C VAL A 537 -14.06 17.84 17.95
N PRO A 538 -15.13 17.13 17.52
CA PRO A 538 -16.42 17.17 18.19
C PRO A 538 -16.34 16.53 19.59
N GLN A 539 -16.18 17.37 20.62
CA GLN A 539 -15.88 16.89 21.98
C GLN A 539 -16.99 16.02 22.58
N GLU A 540 -18.26 16.34 22.31
CA GLU A 540 -19.39 15.55 22.78
C GLU A 540 -19.37 14.13 22.19
N GLU A 541 -19.11 14.00 20.89
CA GLU A 541 -19.00 12.71 20.22
C GLU A 541 -17.79 11.91 20.71
N LEU A 542 -16.66 12.58 20.99
CA LEU A 542 -15.47 11.93 21.54
C LEU A 542 -15.72 11.35 22.93
N VAL A 543 -16.38 12.11 23.81
CA VAL A 543 -16.76 11.66 25.15
C VAL A 543 -17.70 10.45 25.05
N GLU A 544 -18.70 10.52 24.17
CA GLU A 544 -19.66 9.44 23.97
C GLU A 544 -18.99 8.18 23.37
N PHE A 545 -18.08 8.34 22.41
CA PHE A 545 -17.26 7.25 21.86
C PHE A 545 -16.48 6.53 22.97
N ARG A 546 -15.76 7.29 23.79
CA ARG A 546 -14.96 6.75 24.90
C ARG A 546 -15.83 6.13 26.00
N ARG A 547 -17.02 6.68 26.27
CA ARG A 547 -18.00 6.10 27.19
C ARG A 547 -18.47 4.73 26.72
N ARG A 548 -18.94 4.62 25.47
CA ARG A 548 -19.40 3.34 24.88
C ARG A 548 -18.29 2.29 24.90
N ARG A 549 -17.07 2.69 24.57
CA ARG A 549 -15.87 1.84 24.65
C ARG A 549 -15.62 1.34 26.08
N ALA A 550 -15.62 2.23 27.06
CA ALA A 550 -15.39 1.89 28.47
C ALA A 550 -16.48 0.97 29.05
N GLU A 551 -17.75 1.21 28.71
CA GLU A 551 -18.88 0.36 29.13
C GLU A 551 -18.76 -1.05 28.57
N ARG A 552 -18.42 -1.18 27.28
CA ARG A 552 -18.17 -2.49 26.66
C ARG A 552 -17.01 -3.21 27.32
N GLU A 553 -15.89 -2.53 27.56
CA GLU A 553 -14.75 -3.09 28.29
C GLU A 553 -15.10 -3.51 29.73
N ALA A 554 -15.94 -2.75 30.43
CA ALA A 554 -16.39 -3.08 31.78
C ALA A 554 -17.28 -4.32 31.77
N ARG A 555 -18.23 -4.42 30.82
CA ARG A 555 -19.10 -5.58 30.64
C ARG A 555 -18.30 -6.85 30.38
N GLU A 556 -17.36 -6.80 29.42
CA GLU A 556 -16.51 -7.95 29.09
C GLU A 556 -15.59 -8.34 30.27
N ARG A 557 -15.04 -7.37 31.00
CA ARG A 557 -14.28 -7.66 32.22
C ARG A 557 -15.14 -8.34 33.28
N ALA A 558 -16.39 -7.90 33.45
CA ALA A 558 -17.34 -8.53 34.36
C ALA A 558 -17.70 -9.96 33.93
N GLU A 559 -17.92 -10.20 32.63
CA GLU A 559 -18.15 -11.53 32.05
C GLU A 559 -16.94 -12.45 32.28
N MET A 560 -15.71 -11.98 32.02
CA MET A 560 -14.50 -12.76 32.29
C MET A 560 -14.33 -13.08 33.78
N VAL A 561 -14.63 -12.13 34.67
CA VAL A 561 -14.63 -12.34 36.12
C VAL A 561 -15.68 -13.37 36.52
N TRP A 562 -16.88 -13.31 35.93
CA TRP A 562 -17.95 -14.25 36.20
C TRP A 562 -17.62 -15.68 35.71
N GLU A 563 -17.08 -15.82 34.50
CA GLU A 563 -16.58 -17.09 33.97
C GLU A 563 -15.46 -17.66 34.86
N ARG A 564 -14.52 -16.82 35.29
CA ARG A 564 -13.46 -17.19 36.22
C ARG A 564 -14.01 -17.71 37.54
N ASP A 565 -14.97 -17.00 38.13
CA ASP A 565 -15.56 -17.36 39.42
C ASP A 565 -16.38 -18.65 39.30
N ARG A 566 -17.00 -18.90 38.13
CA ARG A 566 -17.68 -20.16 37.80
C ARG A 566 -16.69 -21.33 37.69
N ASP A 567 -15.61 -21.17 36.92
CA ASP A 567 -14.54 -22.17 36.76
C ASP A 567 -13.87 -22.53 38.09
N TRP A 568 -13.64 -21.52 38.95
CA TRP A 568 -13.12 -21.73 40.30
C TRP A 568 -14.06 -22.61 41.14
N LYS A 569 -15.35 -22.27 41.16
CA LYS A 569 -16.37 -23.03 41.88
C LYS A 569 -16.52 -24.47 41.35
N GLU A 570 -16.37 -24.69 40.04
CA GLU A 570 -16.39 -26.03 39.45
C GLU A 570 -15.17 -26.86 39.90
N ARG A 571 -13.97 -26.27 39.90
CA ARG A 571 -12.74 -26.95 40.39
C ARG A 571 -12.75 -27.24 41.88
N GLU A 572 -13.35 -26.37 42.71
CA GLU A 572 -13.53 -26.67 44.14
C GLU A 572 -14.52 -27.81 44.38
N ARG A 573 -15.58 -27.90 43.58
CA ARG A 573 -16.51 -29.04 43.62
C ARG A 573 -15.84 -30.35 43.21
N GLU A 574 -15.02 -30.32 42.16
CA GLU A 574 -14.24 -31.50 41.71
C GLU A 574 -13.23 -31.95 42.77
N ARG A 575 -12.45 -31.02 43.37
CA ARG A 575 -11.53 -31.33 44.49
C ARG A 575 -12.25 -31.76 45.78
N GLY A 576 -13.45 -31.24 46.03
CA GLY A 576 -14.31 -31.64 47.14
C GLY A 576 -14.88 -33.05 46.97
N CYS A 577 -15.17 -33.48 45.74
CA CYS A 577 -15.56 -34.86 45.44
C CYS A 577 -14.40 -35.84 45.58
N GLU A 578 -13.19 -35.51 45.10
CA GLU A 578 -12.00 -36.36 45.27
C GLU A 578 -11.63 -36.56 46.75
N ARG A 579 -11.83 -35.55 47.60
CA ARG A 579 -11.65 -35.69 49.06
C ARG A 579 -12.74 -36.52 49.75
N ARG A 580 -13.93 -36.67 49.14
CA ARG A 580 -15.00 -37.53 49.67
C ARG A 580 -14.86 -38.98 49.23
N GLU A 581 -14.22 -39.25 48.09
CA GLU A 581 -13.96 -40.63 47.61
C GLU A 581 -12.65 -41.24 48.15
N GLY A 582 -11.73 -40.44 48.72
CA GLY A 582 -10.45 -40.90 49.27
C GLY A 582 -10.45 -41.34 50.75
N GLY A 583 -11.62 -41.50 51.38
CA GLY A 583 -11.74 -41.83 52.80
C GLY A 583 -12.39 -43.19 53.07
N GLY A 584 -11.64 -44.28 52.99
CA GLY A 584 -12.11 -45.59 53.46
C GLY A 584 -11.19 -46.78 53.15
N GLU A 585 -10.62 -47.33 54.22
CA GLU A 585 -10.06 -48.68 54.39
C GLU A 585 -8.61 -48.99 53.95
N SER A 586 -7.76 -48.95 54.96
CA SER A 586 -6.53 -49.74 55.11
C SER A 586 -6.84 -51.22 55.42
N LYS A 587 -6.18 -52.16 54.74
CA LYS A 587 -5.76 -53.46 55.30
C LYS A 587 -4.60 -54.08 54.51
N GLU A 588 -3.77 -54.80 55.27
CA GLU A 588 -2.39 -55.20 55.03
C GLU A 588 -2.17 -56.36 54.04
N GLY A 589 -0.96 -56.38 53.46
CA GLY A 589 -0.13 -57.60 53.39
C GLY A 589 -0.12 -58.41 52.08
N ARG A 590 1.06 -58.46 51.42
CA ARG A 590 1.91 -59.67 51.23
C ARG A 590 2.71 -59.61 49.91
N ALA A 591 3.98 -60.00 50.02
CA ALA A 591 4.98 -60.10 48.95
C ALA A 591 4.72 -61.25 47.95
N GLY A 592 5.26 -61.13 46.74
CA GLY A 592 5.37 -62.22 45.75
C GLY A 592 5.89 -61.76 44.38
N GLU A 593 6.85 -62.50 43.85
CA GLU A 593 7.72 -62.24 42.69
C GLU A 593 7.05 -62.40 41.30
N GLY A 594 7.70 -61.86 40.26
CA GLY A 594 7.96 -62.62 39.01
C GLY A 594 7.05 -62.45 37.77
N GLN A 595 7.70 -62.02 36.67
CA GLN A 595 7.49 -62.38 35.26
C GLN A 595 6.46 -61.65 34.34
N GLU A 596 7.06 -60.92 33.38
CA GLU A 596 6.98 -61.06 31.90
C GLU A 596 5.69 -60.80 31.09
N TYR A 597 5.79 -59.76 30.25
CA TYR A 597 5.25 -59.50 28.89
C TYR A 597 4.00 -60.27 28.37
N ARG A 598 2.96 -59.51 28.00
CA ARG A 598 2.45 -59.45 26.59
C ARG A 598 1.44 -58.32 26.36
N GLU A 599 1.54 -57.73 25.16
CA GLU A 599 0.66 -56.70 24.58
C GLU A 599 -0.83 -57.08 24.56
N ARG A 600 -1.70 -56.08 24.76
CA ARG A 600 -2.94 -55.95 23.99
C ARG A 600 -3.46 -54.52 24.00
N GLU A 601 -3.59 -53.98 22.79
CA GLU A 601 -4.27 -52.72 22.49
C GLU A 601 -5.68 -52.68 23.10
N GLY A 602 -6.03 -51.53 23.68
CA GLY A 602 -7.36 -51.25 24.18
C GLY A 602 -7.60 -49.74 24.22
N LYS A 603 -8.19 -49.23 23.14
CA LYS A 603 -8.73 -47.86 23.00
C LYS A 603 -9.41 -47.39 24.29
N ARG A 604 -8.83 -46.38 24.96
CA ARG A 604 -9.57 -45.50 25.88
C ARG A 604 -9.51 -44.07 25.37
N LYS A 605 -10.67 -43.62 24.88
CA LYS A 605 -10.97 -42.25 24.47
C LYS A 605 -10.61 -41.29 25.62
N GLY A 606 -9.52 -40.55 25.44
CA GLY A 606 -9.23 -39.36 26.25
C GLY A 606 -10.25 -38.28 25.94
N LYS A 607 -11.05 -37.93 26.95
CA LYS A 607 -12.03 -36.84 26.94
C LYS A 607 -11.24 -35.51 26.89
N LYS A 608 -11.00 -34.99 25.69
CA LYS A 608 -10.53 -33.60 25.50
C LYS A 608 -11.66 -32.65 25.94
N LYS A 609 -11.63 -32.16 27.18
CA LYS A 609 -12.24 -30.85 27.52
C LYS A 609 -11.27 -29.77 27.02
N GLY A 610 -11.26 -29.55 25.71
CA GLY A 610 -10.88 -28.26 25.14
C GLY A 610 -12.19 -27.59 24.79
N GLY A 611 -12.49 -26.44 25.40
CA GLY A 611 -13.63 -25.63 24.95
C GLY A 611 -13.46 -25.37 23.46
N THR A 612 -14.42 -25.86 22.67
CA THR A 612 -14.48 -25.55 21.25
C THR A 612 -14.72 -24.06 21.10
N ALA A 613 -13.95 -23.44 20.22
CA ALA A 613 -14.17 -22.11 19.72
C ALA A 613 -15.41 -22.11 18.80
N ASP A 614 -16.58 -22.42 19.35
CA ASP A 614 -17.84 -22.53 18.60
C ASP A 614 -18.60 -21.20 18.45
N GLU A 615 -17.99 -20.09 18.86
CA GLU A 615 -18.37 -18.75 18.38
C GLU A 615 -17.36 -18.27 17.34
N LEU A 616 -17.30 -18.99 16.22
CA LEU A 616 -16.71 -18.47 15.00
C LEU A 616 -17.60 -17.33 14.49
N ASN A 617 -17.04 -16.12 14.39
CA ASN A 617 -17.66 -14.99 13.70
C ASN A 617 -18.17 -15.44 12.31
N ALA A 618 -19.40 -15.05 11.94
CA ALA A 618 -20.03 -15.36 10.65
C ALA A 618 -19.10 -15.08 9.46
N PHE A 619 -18.28 -14.03 9.59
CA PHE A 619 -17.19 -13.68 8.67
C PHE A 619 -16.24 -14.85 8.36
N ARG A 620 -15.76 -15.57 9.38
CA ARG A 620 -14.83 -16.71 9.18
C ARG A 620 -15.51 -17.88 8.49
N LYS A 621 -16.79 -18.15 8.76
CA LYS A 621 -17.51 -19.25 8.10
C LYS A 621 -17.71 -18.98 6.61
N ARG A 622 -18.11 -17.75 6.23
CA ARG A 622 -18.26 -17.33 4.81
C ARG A 622 -16.91 -17.25 4.08
N TYR A 623 -15.88 -16.63 4.69
CA TYR A 623 -14.55 -16.49 4.09
C TYR A 623 -13.88 -17.83 3.71
N PHE A 624 -14.17 -18.92 4.43
CA PHE A 624 -13.55 -20.23 4.18
C PHE A 624 -14.39 -21.20 3.36
N GLN A 625 -15.63 -20.86 2.99
CA GLN A 625 -16.46 -21.72 2.16
C GLN A 625 -15.85 -21.85 0.74
N GLY A 626 -15.27 -20.78 0.19
CA GLY A 626 -14.54 -20.78 -1.09
C GLY A 626 -13.13 -21.41 -1.07
N PHE A 627 -12.68 -21.95 0.06
CA PHE A 627 -11.41 -22.67 0.20
C PHE A 627 -11.58 -24.19 0.33
N ARG A 628 -12.81 -24.71 0.47
CA ARG A 628 -13.07 -26.16 0.61
C ARG A 628 -13.39 -26.86 -0.72
N GLU A 629 -13.45 -26.12 -1.83
CA GLU A 629 -13.74 -26.65 -3.17
C GLU A 629 -12.53 -26.53 -4.11
N VAL A 630 -11.33 -26.89 -3.64
CA VAL A 630 -10.15 -27.14 -4.49
C VAL A 630 -9.64 -28.55 -4.22
#